data_AF-A0AAJ1SSF8-F1
#
_entry.id   AF-A0AAJ1SSF8-F1
#
_cell.length_a   1.000
_cell.length_b   1.000
_cell.length_c   1.000
_cell.angle_alpha   90.00
_cell.angle_beta   90.00
_cell.angle_gamma   90.00
#
_symmetry.space_group_name_H-M   'P 1'
#
loop_
_entity.id
_entity.type
_entity.pdbx_description
1 polymer ?
#
loop_
_entity_poly.entity_id
_entity_poly.type
_entity_poly.pdbx_seq_one_letter_code
_entity_poly.pdbx_strand_id
1 'polypeptide(L)'
;AIPLFGRMIQKNSELHQVIQENCPEVQFVPASFSSDYVQIKNQEGMFVTLYFTFLNHEKCVVEEEIHETMDFLVFRENRLEEDDIIFSKTLPIESVYFSNLALSKKYEDNRNQELLKLAKNMIHLYVSK
;
A
#
# COMPACT_ATOMS: atom_id res chain seq x y z
N ALA A 1 -11.37 -1.57 -2.83
CA ALA A 1 -10.49 -0.44 -2.48
C ALA A 1 -10.69 -0.04 -1.02
N ILE A 2 -9.72 0.64 -0.41
CA ILE A 2 -9.70 0.99 1.02
C ILE A 2 -9.70 2.52 1.15
N PRO A 3 -10.52 3.11 2.04
CA PRO A 3 -10.51 4.56 2.27
C PRO A 3 -9.13 5.04 2.77
N LEU A 4 -8.68 6.16 2.21
CA LEU A 4 -7.44 6.83 2.61
C LEU A 4 -7.65 7.75 3.83
N PHE A 5 -8.90 8.16 4.10
CA PHE A 5 -9.23 8.94 5.30
C PHE A 5 -8.75 8.25 6.59
N GLY A 6 -8.07 9.02 7.43
CA GLY A 6 -7.50 8.55 8.70
C GLY A 6 -6.20 7.73 8.54
N ARG A 7 -5.74 7.46 7.32
CA ARG A 7 -4.47 6.75 7.08
C ARG A 7 -3.27 7.69 7.17
N MET A 8 -2.12 7.10 7.49
CA MET A 8 -0.84 7.81 7.53
C MET A 8 -0.15 7.68 6.18
N ILE A 9 0.41 8.77 5.69
CA ILE A 9 1.29 8.78 4.52
C ILE A 9 2.59 9.51 4.85
N GLN A 10 3.65 9.18 4.13
CA GLN A 10 4.93 9.84 4.30
C GLN A 10 4.85 11.29 3.80
N LYS A 11 5.23 12.23 4.65
CA LYS A 11 5.31 13.66 4.33
C LYS A 11 6.34 13.88 3.23
N ASN A 12 6.07 14.80 2.32
CA ASN A 12 6.92 15.12 1.16
C ASN A 12 7.16 13.96 0.17
N SER A 13 6.44 12.84 0.32
CA SER A 13 6.41 11.82 -0.72
C SER A 13 5.67 12.31 -1.96
N GLU A 14 5.88 11.62 -3.08
CA GLU A 14 5.17 11.86 -4.33
C GLU A 14 3.65 11.83 -4.13
N LEU A 15 3.15 10.81 -3.41
CA LEU A 15 1.73 10.71 -3.06
C LEU A 15 1.24 11.92 -2.24
N HIS A 16 2.04 12.36 -1.27
CA HIS A 16 1.69 13.53 -0.45
C HIS A 16 1.58 14.80 -1.30
N GLN A 17 2.55 15.03 -2.19
CA GLN A 17 2.56 16.20 -3.09
C GLN A 17 1.34 16.17 -4.02
N VAL A 18 1.06 15.04 -4.65
CA VAL A 18 -0.07 14.88 -5.57
C VAL A 18 -1.41 15.10 -4.87
N ILE A 19 -1.61 14.53 -3.67
CA ILE A 19 -2.84 14.78 -2.90
C ILE A 19 -2.94 16.26 -2.49
N GLN A 20 -1.82 16.88 -2.08
CA GLN A 20 -1.80 18.28 -1.67
C GLN A 20 -2.18 19.23 -2.82
N GLU A 21 -1.79 18.89 -4.05
CA GLU A 21 -2.08 19.70 -5.24
C GLU A 21 -3.50 19.50 -5.78
N ASN A 22 -4.02 18.27 -5.71
CA ASN A 22 -5.24 17.88 -6.43
C ASN A 22 -6.47 17.63 -5.53
N CYS A 23 -6.29 17.60 -4.21
CA CYS A 23 -7.36 17.25 -3.26
C CYS A 23 -7.58 18.34 -2.20
N PRO A 24 -8.26 19.46 -2.54
CA PRO A 24 -8.50 20.56 -1.62
C PRO A 24 -9.33 20.18 -0.38
N GLU A 25 -10.10 19.09 -0.45
CA GLU A 25 -10.88 18.54 0.66
C GLU A 25 -10.02 17.90 1.76
N VAL A 26 -8.74 17.65 1.47
CA VAL A 26 -7.81 16.99 2.39
C VAL A 26 -7.10 18.00 3.29
N GLN A 27 -7.02 17.65 4.56
CA GLN A 27 -6.13 18.27 5.55
C GLN A 27 -5.08 17.26 5.98
N PHE A 28 -3.82 17.68 6.03
CA PHE A 28 -2.73 16.86 6.56
C PHE A 28 -2.47 17.22 8.03
N VAL A 29 -2.66 16.24 8.93
CA VAL A 29 -2.38 16.41 10.37
C VAL A 29 -1.09 15.68 10.71
N PRO A 30 -0.07 16.33 11.30
CA PRO A 30 1.17 15.65 11.68
C PRO A 30 0.95 14.44 12.59
N ALA A 31 1.72 13.37 12.39
CA ALA A 31 1.68 12.23 13.28
C ALA A 31 2.20 12.59 14.68
N SER A 32 1.56 12.06 15.73
CA SER A 32 2.04 12.25 17.10
C SER A 32 3.38 11.56 17.37
N PHE A 33 3.70 10.51 16.60
CA PHE A 33 4.88 9.66 16.82
C PHE A 33 6.07 9.96 15.88
N SER A 34 5.90 10.78 14.84
CA SER A 34 6.96 11.10 13.88
C SER A 34 6.64 12.36 13.06
N SER A 35 7.65 13.19 12.82
CA SER A 35 7.55 14.35 11.92
C SER A 35 7.47 13.99 10.43
N ASP A 36 7.80 12.74 10.10
CA ASP A 36 7.96 12.28 8.72
C ASP A 36 6.66 11.76 8.12
N TYR A 37 5.59 11.69 8.93
CA TYR A 37 4.29 11.20 8.52
C TYR A 37 3.20 12.21 8.84
N VAL A 38 2.19 12.21 7.99
CA VAL A 38 0.95 12.98 8.18
C VAL A 38 -0.24 12.06 8.03
N GLN A 39 -1.29 12.34 8.79
CA GLN A 39 -2.59 11.69 8.70
C GLN A 39 -3.48 12.44 7.71
N ILE A 40 -4.15 11.71 6.83
CA ILE A 40 -5.20 12.25 5.97
C ILE A 40 -6.45 12.52 6.82
N LYS A 41 -6.89 13.77 6.84
CA LYS A 41 -8.15 14.23 7.44
C LYS A 41 -8.92 15.05 6.42
N ASN A 42 -10.16 15.38 6.76
CA ASN A 42 -10.98 16.28 5.98
C ASN A 42 -10.84 17.71 6.51
N GLN A 43 -10.95 18.67 5.60
CA GLN A 43 -11.24 20.06 5.98
C GLN A 43 -12.65 20.14 6.60
N GLU A 44 -12.88 21.14 7.44
CA GLU A 44 -14.17 21.34 8.09
C GLU A 44 -15.30 21.51 7.05
N GLY A 45 -16.38 20.75 7.21
CA GLY A 45 -17.52 20.77 6.28
C GLY A 45 -17.32 20.02 4.95
N MET A 46 -16.13 19.45 4.71
CA MET A 46 -15.84 18.67 3.49
C MET A 46 -15.74 17.18 3.78
N PHE A 47 -15.98 16.35 2.76
CA PHE A 47 -15.80 14.91 2.80
C PHE A 47 -14.61 14.50 1.95
N VAL A 48 -13.78 13.60 2.47
CA VAL A 48 -12.68 12.99 1.71
C VAL A 48 -13.16 11.68 1.12
N THR A 49 -13.27 11.63 -0.20
CA THR A 49 -13.67 10.44 -0.97
C THR A 49 -12.48 9.80 -1.69
N LEU A 50 -11.32 9.78 -1.04
CA LEU A 50 -10.12 9.14 -1.55
C LEU A 50 -10.01 7.70 -1.09
N TYR A 51 -9.74 6.82 -2.04
CA TYR A 51 -9.51 5.41 -1.84
C TYR A 51 -8.17 5.03 -2.44
N PHE A 52 -7.57 3.97 -1.90
CA PHE A 52 -6.43 3.33 -2.53
C PHE A 52 -6.71 1.85 -2.78
N THR A 53 -6.01 1.31 -3.77
CA THR A 53 -6.01 -0.13 -4.03
C THR A 53 -4.66 -0.56 -4.57
N PHE A 54 -4.39 -1.84 -4.44
CA PHE A 54 -3.31 -2.49 -5.16
C PHE A 54 -3.91 -3.43 -6.20
N LEU A 55 -3.38 -3.45 -7.41
CA LEU A 55 -3.85 -4.30 -8.49
C LEU A 55 -2.71 -4.66 -9.46
N ASN A 56 -3.01 -5.49 -10.46
CA ASN A 56 -2.05 -5.96 -11.46
C ASN A 56 -0.75 -6.48 -10.82
N HIS A 57 -0.88 -7.47 -9.93
CA HIS A 57 0.29 -8.20 -9.47
C HIS A 57 0.87 -8.99 -10.64
N GLU A 58 2.10 -8.66 -11.03
CA GLU A 58 2.82 -9.31 -12.10
C GLU A 58 4.09 -9.95 -11.58
N LYS A 59 4.45 -11.07 -12.18
CA LYS A 59 5.66 -11.83 -11.86
C LYS A 59 6.38 -12.18 -13.15
N CYS A 60 7.63 -11.76 -13.26
CA CYS A 60 8.50 -12.11 -14.38
C CYS A 60 9.81 -12.71 -13.88
N VAL A 61 10.40 -13.57 -14.72
CA VAL A 61 11.72 -14.15 -14.47
C VAL A 61 12.69 -13.48 -15.43
N VAL A 62 13.70 -12.79 -14.88
CA VAL A 62 14.77 -12.15 -15.63
C VAL A 62 16.08 -12.68 -15.07
N GLU A 63 16.92 -13.26 -15.92
CA GLU A 63 18.26 -13.76 -15.51
C GLU A 63 18.25 -14.69 -14.27
N GLU A 64 17.25 -15.60 -14.20
CA GLU A 64 17.02 -16.53 -13.08
C GLU A 64 16.54 -15.88 -11.77
N GLU A 65 16.36 -14.55 -11.75
CA GLU A 65 15.76 -13.82 -10.63
C GLU A 65 14.25 -13.63 -10.83
N ILE A 66 13.49 -13.78 -9.73
CA ILE A 66 12.06 -13.49 -9.70
C ILE A 66 11.87 -12.02 -9.38
N HIS A 67 11.33 -11.27 -10.33
CA HIS A 67 10.85 -9.91 -10.12
C HIS A 67 9.33 -9.91 -10.02
N GLU A 68 8.82 -9.28 -8.97
CA GLU A 68 7.39 -9.08 -8.79
C GLU A 68 7.11 -7.58 -8.75
N THR A 69 6.00 -7.18 -9.35
CA THR A 69 5.53 -5.79 -9.35
C THR A 69 4.04 -5.75 -9.06
N MET A 70 3.56 -4.62 -8.54
CA MET A 70 2.14 -4.40 -8.32
C MET A 70 1.84 -2.92 -8.43
N ASP A 71 0.73 -2.59 -9.07
CA ASP A 71 0.30 -1.20 -9.20
C ASP A 71 -0.38 -0.74 -7.91
N PHE A 72 0.03 0.42 -7.43
CA PHE A 72 -0.61 1.14 -6.34
C PHE A 72 -1.34 2.34 -6.91
N LEU A 73 -2.65 2.41 -6.68
CA LEU A 73 -3.51 3.48 -7.16
C LEU A 73 -4.15 4.22 -5.99
N VAL A 74 -4.29 5.54 -6.13
CA VAL A 74 -5.19 6.36 -5.32
C VAL A 74 -6.17 7.06 -6.24
N PHE A 75 -7.44 7.02 -5.90
CA PHE A 75 -8.52 7.49 -6.77
C PHE A 75 -9.72 8.00 -5.97
N ARG A 76 -10.59 8.77 -6.64
CA ARG A 76 -11.92 9.09 -6.13
C ARG A 76 -12.95 8.19 -6.82
N GLU A 77 -13.83 7.61 -6.03
CA GLU A 77 -14.93 6.81 -6.56
C GLU A 77 -15.90 7.74 -7.32
N ASN A 78 -16.09 7.48 -8.62
CA ASN A 78 -17.10 8.17 -9.41
C ASN A 78 -18.24 7.18 -9.71
N ARG A 79 -19.43 7.45 -9.18
CA ARG A 79 -20.57 6.51 -9.34
C ARG A 79 -21.22 6.56 -10.72
N LEU A 80 -20.92 7.57 -11.52
CA LEU A 80 -21.58 7.82 -12.81
C LEU A 80 -20.64 7.62 -14.00
N GLU A 81 -19.33 7.69 -13.78
CA GLU A 81 -18.29 7.58 -14.82
C GLU A 81 -17.14 6.69 -14.32
N GLU A 82 -16.02 6.67 -15.04
CA GLU A 82 -14.80 6.00 -14.59
C GLU A 82 -14.22 6.69 -13.34
N ASP A 83 -13.58 5.88 -12.49
CA ASP A 83 -12.92 6.37 -11.27
C ASP A 83 -11.83 7.40 -11.62
N ASP A 84 -11.79 8.51 -10.88
CA ASP A 84 -10.82 9.58 -11.06
C ASP A 84 -9.50 9.19 -10.40
N ILE A 85 -8.55 8.68 -11.19
CA ILE A 85 -7.23 8.27 -10.71
C ILE A 85 -6.39 9.51 -10.39
N ILE A 86 -6.12 9.71 -9.10
CA ILE A 86 -5.33 10.81 -8.57
C ILE A 86 -3.84 10.48 -8.59
N PHE A 87 -3.47 9.24 -8.31
CA PHE A 87 -2.09 8.80 -8.25
C PHE A 87 -1.97 7.35 -8.70
N SER A 88 -0.90 7.04 -9.44
CA SER A 88 -0.56 5.67 -9.83
C SER A 88 0.94 5.47 -9.78
N LYS A 89 1.35 4.33 -9.24
CA LYS A 89 2.75 3.92 -9.21
C LYS A 89 2.88 2.41 -9.21
N THR A 90 3.68 1.87 -10.13
CA THR A 90 4.10 0.47 -10.08
C THR A 90 5.18 0.32 -9.02
N LEU A 91 4.91 -0.53 -8.03
CA LEU A 91 5.81 -0.82 -6.93
C LEU A 91 6.54 -2.13 -7.20
N PRO A 92 7.88 -2.18 -7.11
CA PRO A 92 8.58 -3.45 -7.04
C PRO A 92 8.23 -4.14 -5.73
N ILE A 93 7.83 -5.40 -5.82
CA ILE A 93 7.70 -6.29 -4.68
C ILE A 93 9.04 -7.02 -4.54
N GLU A 94 9.78 -6.67 -3.48
CA GLU A 94 10.94 -7.45 -3.07
C GLU A 94 10.44 -8.80 -2.53
N SER A 95 10.46 -9.83 -3.37
CA SER A 95 10.07 -11.21 -3.02
C SER A 95 10.81 -11.74 -1.78
N VAL A 96 12.03 -11.26 -1.55
CA VAL A 96 12.87 -11.61 -0.40
C VAL A 96 12.38 -10.95 0.90
N TYR A 97 11.68 -9.81 0.85
CA TYR A 97 11.20 -9.10 2.03
C TYR A 97 10.19 -9.93 2.83
N PHE A 98 9.24 -10.60 2.16
CA PHE A 98 8.28 -11.49 2.82
C PHE A 98 8.95 -12.74 3.39
N SER A 99 9.92 -13.32 2.67
CA SER A 99 10.71 -14.45 3.15
C SER A 99 11.52 -14.07 4.40
N ASN A 100 12.11 -12.87 4.41
CA ASN A 100 12.87 -12.34 5.56
C ASN A 100 11.97 -11.99 6.74
N LEU A 101 10.78 -11.42 6.50
CA LEU A 101 9.75 -11.22 7.52
C LEU A 101 9.30 -12.55 8.12
N ALA A 102 9.16 -13.58 7.30
CA ALA A 102 8.76 -14.90 7.75
C ALA A 102 9.82 -15.60 8.63
N LEU A 103 11.09 -15.27 8.39
CA LEU A 103 12.24 -15.78 9.12
C LEU A 103 12.66 -14.89 10.31
N SER A 104 12.12 -13.69 10.41
CA SER A 104 12.45 -12.72 11.45
C SER A 104 11.72 -13.05 12.77
N LYS A 105 12.50 -13.44 13.79
CA LYS A 105 12.04 -13.65 15.18
C LYS A 105 11.40 -12.41 15.84
N LYS A 106 11.55 -11.23 15.24
CA LYS A 106 11.06 -9.95 15.77
C LYS A 106 9.54 -9.78 15.67
N TYR A 107 8.85 -10.64 14.91
CA TYR A 107 7.44 -10.47 14.55
C TYR A 107 6.53 -11.62 15.03
N GLU A 108 6.92 -12.33 16.09
CA GLU A 108 6.19 -13.46 16.71
C GLU A 108 4.85 -13.09 17.39
N ASP A 109 4.24 -11.95 17.08
CA ASP A 109 2.88 -11.65 17.55
C ASP A 109 1.84 -12.51 16.83
N ASN A 110 0.84 -13.01 17.57
CA ASN A 110 -0.14 -14.03 17.15
C ASN A 110 -0.79 -13.79 15.77
N ARG A 111 -0.99 -12.54 15.35
CA ARG A 111 -1.57 -12.20 14.02
C ARG A 111 -0.66 -12.60 12.85
N ASN A 112 0.65 -12.53 13.05
CA ASN A 112 1.62 -12.92 12.02
C ASN A 112 1.79 -14.43 11.92
N GLN A 113 1.43 -15.20 12.96
CA GLN A 113 1.52 -16.67 12.94
C GLN A 113 0.57 -17.28 11.89
N GLU A 114 -0.62 -16.73 11.66
CA GLU A 114 -1.52 -17.22 10.60
C GLU A 114 -0.97 -16.94 9.20
N LEU A 115 -0.42 -15.73 8.98
CA LEU A 115 0.23 -15.37 7.71
C LEU A 115 1.50 -16.21 7.48
N LEU A 116 2.29 -16.44 8.53
CA LEU A 116 3.45 -17.34 8.52
C LEU A 116 3.05 -18.78 8.20
N LYS A 117 1.92 -19.24 8.73
CA LYS A 117 1.40 -20.59 8.47
C LYS A 117 0.91 -20.74 7.03
N LEU A 118 0.22 -19.72 6.50
CA LEU A 118 -0.17 -19.68 5.09
C LEU A 118 1.06 -19.63 4.17
N ALA A 119 2.06 -18.80 4.48
CA ALA A 119 3.30 -18.71 3.74
C ALA A 119 4.08 -20.03 3.72
N LYS A 120 4.22 -20.70 4.88
CA LYS A 120 4.86 -22.03 4.98
C LYS A 120 4.17 -23.07 4.12
N ASN A 121 2.83 -23.07 4.10
CA ASN A 121 2.06 -24.02 3.30
C ASN A 121 2.19 -23.74 1.79
N MET A 122 2.30 -22.47 1.38
CA MET A 122 2.50 -22.09 -0.02
C MET A 122 3.91 -22.38 -0.53
N ILE A 123 4.94 -22.14 0.30
CA ILE A 123 6.34 -22.43 -0.07
C ILE A 123 6.56 -23.94 -0.20
N HIS A 124 5.92 -24.76 0.62
CA HIS A 124 6.07 -26.22 0.52
C HIS A 124 5.51 -26.80 -0.78
N LEU A 125 4.50 -26.14 -1.38
CA LEU A 125 3.92 -26.52 -2.67
C LEU A 125 4.83 -26.20 -3.87
N TYR A 126 5.77 -25.27 -3.74
CA TYR A 126 6.69 -24.89 -4.83
C TYR A 126 7.99 -25.72 -4.86
N VAL A 127 8.20 -26.59 -3.88
CA VAL A 127 9.29 -27.59 -3.89
C VAL A 127 8.67 -28.96 -4.16
N SER A 128 8.26 -29.20 -5.40
CA SER A 128 7.96 -30.54 -5.90
C SER A 128 8.24 -30.66 -7.38
N LYS A 129 9.38 -31.33 -7.63
CA LYS A 129 10.01 -31.80 -8.88
C LYS A 129 10.76 -30.78 -9.72
#